data_AF-A0A2S4AMP5-F1
#
_entry.id   AF-A0A2S4AMP5-F1
#
_cell.length_a   1.000
_cell.length_b   1.000
_cell.length_c   1.000
_cell.angle_alpha   90.00
_cell.angle_beta   90.00
_cell.angle_gamma   90.00
#
_symmetry.space_group_name_H-M   'P 1'
#
loop_
_entity.id
_entity.type
_entity.pdbx_description
1 polymer ?
#
loop_
_entity_poly.entity_id
_entity_poly.type
_entity_poly.pdbx_seq_one_letter_code
_entity_poly.pdbx_strand_id
1 'polypeptide(L)'
;MPKGRPFAGAVFAQVGSRASINKALSRLVQSGTLERVARGVYMRPKMSKYTGRVVRPSPLAVVEVITKANGETIQIHGAEAVRRLGLSTQMQVLPTFYTSGSTREIKVGNAVVRLRHVSKDRLQHAGTTVGVALTALYYIGKEGLSANVVSKIVSALSGEELMKLRACKMPEWMRSALRFAAKEIE
;
A
#
# COMPACT_ATOMS: atom_id res chain seq x y z
N MET A 1 8.86 -17.60 -14.72
CA MET A 1 8.01 -17.08 -13.62
C MET A 1 7.67 -18.20 -12.63
N PRO A 2 7.84 -17.97 -11.32
CA PRO A 2 7.51 -18.96 -10.27
C PRO A 2 6.01 -19.24 -10.18
N LYS A 3 5.64 -20.48 -9.82
CA LYS A 3 4.23 -20.89 -9.63
C LYS A 3 3.61 -20.17 -8.43
N GLY A 4 2.38 -19.71 -8.57
CA GLY A 4 1.59 -19.10 -7.49
C GLY A 4 1.96 -17.65 -7.16
N ARG A 5 2.88 -17.02 -7.91
CA ARG A 5 3.23 -15.61 -7.72
C ARG A 5 2.72 -14.76 -8.88
N PRO A 6 1.96 -13.68 -8.62
CA PRO A 6 1.49 -12.78 -9.67
C PRO A 6 2.64 -11.96 -10.24
N PHE A 7 2.52 -11.59 -11.52
CA PHE A 7 3.45 -10.71 -12.22
C PHE A 7 2.72 -9.85 -13.24
N ALA A 8 3.25 -8.65 -13.50
CA ALA A 8 2.70 -7.75 -14.52
C ALA A 8 3.20 -8.14 -15.91
N GLY A 9 2.34 -8.04 -16.92
CA GLY A 9 2.75 -8.24 -18.32
C GLY A 9 3.82 -7.24 -18.77
N ALA A 10 3.90 -6.07 -18.12
CA ALA A 10 4.90 -5.04 -18.38
C ALA A 10 6.35 -5.51 -18.15
N VAL A 11 6.58 -6.59 -17.39
CA VAL A 11 7.92 -7.16 -17.22
C VAL A 11 8.53 -7.62 -18.55
N PHE A 12 7.70 -7.90 -19.57
CA PHE A 12 8.16 -8.31 -20.89
C PHE A 12 8.36 -7.13 -21.86
N ALA A 13 8.30 -5.88 -21.41
CA ALA A 13 8.35 -4.71 -22.30
C ALA A 13 9.60 -4.65 -23.20
N GLN A 14 10.72 -5.27 -22.79
CA GLN A 14 11.97 -5.29 -23.56
C GLN A 14 12.04 -6.38 -24.64
N VAL A 15 11.15 -7.37 -24.62
CA VAL A 15 11.24 -8.54 -25.53
C VAL A 15 10.32 -8.46 -26.75
N GLY A 16 9.55 -7.37 -26.90
CA GLY A 16 8.71 -7.17 -28.07
C GLY A 16 7.71 -6.04 -27.93
N SER A 17 6.90 -5.83 -28.97
CA SER A 17 5.84 -4.83 -28.93
C SER A 17 4.75 -5.20 -27.92
N ARG A 18 4.11 -4.19 -27.34
CA ARG A 18 2.99 -4.38 -26.39
C ARG A 18 1.87 -5.26 -26.97
N ALA A 19 1.60 -5.14 -28.27
CA ALA A 19 0.59 -5.94 -28.95
C ALA A 19 1.00 -7.43 -29.03
N SER A 20 2.24 -7.72 -29.44
CA SER A 20 2.75 -9.09 -29.53
C SER A 20 2.81 -9.76 -28.15
N ILE A 21 3.26 -9.03 -27.13
CA ILE A 21 3.29 -9.51 -25.73
C ILE A 21 1.88 -9.85 -25.26
N ASN A 22 0.92 -8.94 -25.44
CA ASN A 22 -0.47 -9.18 -25.03
C ASN A 22 -1.09 -10.39 -25.76
N LYS A 23 -0.78 -10.56 -27.06
CA LYS A 23 -1.24 -11.71 -27.84
C LYS A 23 -0.65 -13.02 -27.32
N ALA A 24 0.64 -13.05 -27.01
CA ALA A 24 1.31 -14.22 -26.43
C ALA A 24 0.75 -14.57 -25.05
N LEU A 25 0.60 -13.58 -24.15
CA LEU A 25 0.02 -13.78 -22.83
C LEU A 25 -1.43 -14.27 -22.92
N SER A 26 -2.23 -13.73 -23.84
CA SER A 26 -3.60 -14.19 -24.07
C SER A 26 -3.65 -15.65 -24.51
N ARG A 27 -2.75 -16.07 -25.42
CA ARG A 27 -2.66 -17.48 -25.86
C ARG A 27 -2.29 -18.41 -24.70
N LEU A 28 -1.34 -17.99 -23.86
CA LEU A 28 -0.93 -18.77 -22.68
C LEU A 28 -2.04 -18.86 -21.61
N VAL A 29 -2.90 -17.85 -21.52
CA VAL A 29 -4.09 -17.91 -20.67
C VAL A 29 -5.14 -18.86 -21.26
N GLN A 30 -5.37 -18.80 -22.57
CA GLN A 30 -6.31 -19.70 -23.26
C GLN A 30 -5.87 -21.17 -23.18
N SER A 31 -4.56 -21.45 -23.22
CA SER A 31 -4.02 -22.80 -23.05
C SER A 31 -3.98 -23.29 -21.59
N GLY A 32 -4.42 -22.48 -20.62
CA GLY A 32 -4.38 -22.81 -19.20
C GLY A 32 -2.98 -22.79 -18.57
N THR A 33 -1.94 -22.41 -19.32
CA THR A 33 -0.57 -22.31 -18.79
C THR A 33 -0.42 -21.15 -17.80
N LEU A 34 -1.17 -20.08 -18.02
CA LEU A 34 -1.28 -18.92 -17.13
C LEU A 34 -2.75 -18.69 -16.74
N GLU A 35 -2.95 -18.09 -15.56
CA GLU A 35 -4.22 -17.53 -15.13
C GLU A 35 -4.11 -16.00 -15.14
N ARG A 36 -5.13 -15.32 -15.65
CA ARG A 36 -5.24 -13.86 -15.55
C ARG A 36 -5.95 -13.50 -14.24
N VAL A 37 -5.19 -12.95 -13.29
CA VAL A 37 -5.72 -12.62 -11.94
C VAL A 37 -6.34 -11.22 -11.86
N ALA A 38 -5.86 -10.30 -12.69
CA ALA A 38 -6.42 -8.96 -12.87
C ALA A 38 -6.03 -8.41 -14.26
N ARG A 39 -6.58 -7.25 -14.65
CA ARG A 39 -6.21 -6.62 -15.92
C ARG A 39 -4.70 -6.32 -15.94
N GLY A 40 -3.97 -6.96 -16.85
CA GLY A 40 -2.52 -6.77 -17.01
C GLY A 40 -1.65 -7.56 -16.03
N VAL A 41 -2.26 -8.33 -15.12
CA VAL A 41 -1.57 -9.17 -14.14
C VAL A 41 -1.90 -10.63 -14.39
N TYR A 42 -0.86 -11.45 -14.42
CA TYR A 42 -0.94 -12.88 -14.72
C TYR A 42 -0.24 -13.66 -13.62
N MET A 43 -0.54 -14.94 -13.52
CA MET A 43 0.09 -15.86 -12.59
C MET A 43 0.21 -17.23 -13.24
N ARG A 44 1.29 -17.95 -12.95
CA ARG A 44 1.36 -19.37 -13.27
C ARG A 44 0.63 -20.17 -12.17
N PRO A 45 -0.43 -20.95 -12.47
CA PRO A 45 -1.19 -21.66 -11.45
C PRO A 45 -0.32 -22.55 -10.55
N LYS A 46 -0.63 -22.58 -9.26
CA LYS A 46 -0.04 -23.49 -8.27
C LYS A 46 -1.16 -24.30 -7.63
N MET A 47 -1.14 -25.62 -7.81
CA MET A 47 -2.09 -26.50 -7.14
C MET A 47 -1.72 -26.64 -5.67
N SER A 48 -2.70 -26.50 -4.79
CA SER A 48 -2.57 -26.82 -3.38
C SER A 48 -2.58 -28.34 -3.22
N LYS A 49 -1.60 -28.89 -2.50
CA LYS A 49 -1.59 -30.31 -2.13
C LYS A 49 -2.74 -30.68 -1.18
N TYR A 50 -3.26 -29.70 -0.42
CA TYR A 50 -4.28 -29.92 0.60
C TYR A 50 -5.70 -29.81 0.06
N THR A 51 -5.96 -28.81 -0.78
CA THR A 51 -7.32 -28.52 -1.24
C THR A 51 -7.59 -29.02 -2.65
N GLY A 52 -6.55 -29.46 -3.38
CA GLY A 52 -6.66 -29.82 -4.80
C GLY A 52 -7.04 -28.66 -5.71
N ARG A 53 -7.10 -27.43 -5.19
CA ARG A 53 -7.50 -26.21 -5.92
C ARG A 53 -6.28 -25.35 -6.24
N VAL A 54 -6.42 -24.49 -7.25
CA VAL A 54 -5.42 -23.48 -7.58
C VAL A 54 -5.34 -22.45 -6.44
N VAL A 55 -4.14 -22.25 -5.92
CA VAL A 55 -3.85 -21.22 -4.91
C VAL A 55 -3.90 -19.86 -5.59
N ARG A 56 -4.87 -19.04 -5.20
CA ARG A 56 -5.00 -17.66 -5.67
C ARG A 56 -4.12 -16.72 -4.85
N PRO A 57 -3.54 -15.68 -5.48
CA PRO A 57 -2.76 -14.69 -4.75
C PRO A 57 -3.69 -13.84 -3.88
N SER A 58 -3.14 -13.28 -2.80
CA SER A 58 -3.88 -12.30 -2.01
C SER A 58 -4.19 -11.05 -2.86
N PRO A 59 -5.34 -10.37 -2.64
CA PRO A 59 -5.64 -9.11 -3.32
C PRO A 59 -4.53 -8.07 -3.16
N LEU A 60 -3.88 -8.04 -1.98
CA LEU A 60 -2.75 -7.15 -1.69
C LEU A 60 -1.54 -7.42 -2.60
N ALA A 61 -1.16 -8.69 -2.78
CA ALA A 61 -0.04 -9.04 -3.67
C ALA A 61 -0.31 -8.64 -5.13
N VAL A 62 -1.57 -8.72 -5.58
CA VAL A 62 -1.94 -8.26 -6.92
C VAL A 62 -1.88 -6.74 -7.02
N VAL A 63 -2.35 -6.01 -6.00
CA VAL A 63 -2.27 -4.55 -5.95
C VAL A 63 -0.82 -4.07 -5.96
N GLU A 64 0.07 -4.69 -5.17
CA GLU A 64 1.51 -4.40 -5.16
C GLU A 64 2.16 -4.60 -6.54
N VAL A 65 1.79 -5.67 -7.25
CA VAL A 65 2.29 -5.90 -8.62
C VAL A 65 1.81 -4.82 -9.59
N ILE A 66 0.56 -4.39 -9.47
CA ILE A 66 -0.01 -3.32 -10.32
C ILE A 66 0.68 -1.99 -10.04
N THR A 67 0.78 -1.61 -8.77
CA THR A 67 1.33 -0.31 -8.37
C THR A 67 2.82 -0.23 -8.70
N LYS A 68 3.57 -1.30 -8.45
CA LYS A 68 4.98 -1.41 -8.86
C LYS A 68 5.15 -1.31 -10.38
N ALA A 69 4.30 -1.96 -11.17
CA ALA A 69 4.36 -1.88 -12.62
C ALA A 69 4.05 -0.47 -13.16
N ASN A 70 3.24 0.30 -12.44
CA ASN A 70 2.91 1.68 -12.79
C ASN A 70 3.90 2.70 -12.20
N GLY A 71 4.87 2.29 -11.38
CA GLY A 71 5.74 3.22 -10.64
C GLY A 71 5.00 4.03 -9.57
N GLU A 72 3.89 3.52 -9.05
CA GLU A 72 3.08 4.18 -8.03
C GLU A 72 3.61 3.85 -6.63
N THR A 73 3.66 4.86 -5.77
CA THR A 73 3.90 4.71 -4.34
C THR A 73 2.58 4.49 -3.64
N ILE A 74 2.48 3.44 -2.83
CA ILE A 74 1.28 3.17 -2.02
C ILE A 74 1.58 3.22 -0.54
N GLN A 75 0.58 3.60 0.23
CA GLN A 75 0.63 3.61 1.69
C GLN A 75 -0.69 3.15 2.26
N ILE A 76 -0.67 2.59 3.47
CA ILE A 76 -1.90 2.22 4.17
C ILE A 76 -2.82 3.44 4.35
N HIS A 77 -4.13 3.22 4.40
CA HIS A 77 -5.06 4.30 4.70
C HIS A 77 -4.92 4.78 6.15
N GLY A 78 -5.31 6.03 6.40
CA GLY A 78 -5.22 6.67 7.71
C GLY A 78 -5.89 5.90 8.85
N ALA A 79 -7.07 5.33 8.61
CA ALA A 79 -7.77 4.49 9.58
C ALA A 79 -6.93 3.26 10.01
N GLU A 80 -6.24 2.61 9.07
CA GLU A 80 -5.35 1.50 9.37
C GLU A 80 -4.06 2.00 10.05
N ALA A 81 -3.57 3.18 9.70
CA ALA A 81 -2.42 3.80 10.35
C ALA A 81 -2.67 4.09 11.84
N VAL A 82 -3.79 4.75 12.17
CA VAL A 82 -4.15 5.02 13.58
C VAL A 82 -4.44 3.73 14.35
N ARG A 83 -5.00 2.71 13.69
CA ARG A 83 -5.21 1.40 14.29
C ARG A 83 -3.90 0.71 14.63
N ARG A 84 -2.93 0.70 13.72
CA ARG A 84 -1.59 0.13 13.98
C ARG A 84 -0.83 0.83 15.10
N LEU A 85 -1.11 2.11 15.33
CA LEU A 85 -0.55 2.90 16.43
C LEU A 85 -1.37 2.78 17.74
N GLY A 86 -2.39 1.93 17.78
CA GLY A 86 -3.22 1.73 18.99
C GLY A 86 -4.09 2.95 19.35
N LEU A 87 -4.34 3.85 18.40
CA LEU A 87 -5.17 5.04 18.58
C LEU A 87 -6.65 4.78 18.24
N SER A 88 -6.94 3.68 17.55
CA SER A 88 -8.31 3.23 17.24
C SER A 88 -8.35 1.71 17.16
N THR A 89 -9.51 1.12 17.45
CA THR A 89 -9.79 -0.32 17.26
C THR A 89 -10.62 -0.58 16.01
N GLN A 90 -11.09 0.48 15.34
CA GLN A 90 -12.01 0.36 14.21
C GLN A 90 -11.33 -0.28 13.00
N MET A 91 -11.93 -1.37 12.52
CA MET A 91 -11.50 -2.09 11.33
C MET A 91 -12.16 -1.50 10.07
N GLN A 92 -11.40 -1.43 8.98
CA GLN A 92 -11.96 -1.09 7.68
C GLN A 92 -12.70 -2.30 7.09
N VAL A 93 -13.93 -2.08 6.63
CA VAL A 93 -14.69 -3.11 5.89
C VAL A 93 -14.10 -3.31 4.49
N LEU A 94 -13.70 -2.23 3.83
CA LEU A 94 -13.10 -2.25 2.49
C LEU A 94 -11.60 -1.87 2.57
N PRO A 95 -10.69 -2.75 2.13
CA PRO A 95 -9.26 -2.44 2.08
C PRO A 95 -9.00 -1.20 1.21
N THR A 96 -8.51 -0.14 1.84
CA THR A 96 -8.23 1.14 1.17
C THR A 96 -6.76 1.50 1.37
N PHE A 97 -6.11 1.99 0.31
CA PHE A 97 -4.74 2.46 0.33
C PHE A 97 -4.67 3.87 -0.27
N TYR A 98 -3.73 4.66 0.21
CA TYR A 98 -3.32 5.88 -0.46
C TYR A 98 -2.33 5.56 -1.59
N THR A 99 -2.42 6.28 -2.70
CA THR A 99 -1.53 6.11 -3.86
C THR A 99 -1.08 7.46 -4.42
N SER A 100 0.10 7.51 -5.04
CA SER A 100 0.53 8.64 -5.86
C SER A 100 -0.15 8.64 -7.25
N GLY A 101 -0.70 7.50 -7.67
CA GLY A 101 -1.45 7.36 -8.92
C GLY A 101 -2.91 7.81 -8.81
N SER A 102 -3.72 7.50 -9.81
CA SER A 102 -5.14 7.88 -9.82
C SER A 102 -5.97 7.11 -8.79
N THR A 103 -6.98 7.79 -8.23
CA THR A 103 -8.04 7.15 -7.42
C THR A 103 -8.79 6.15 -8.28
N ARG A 104 -8.83 4.89 -7.86
CA ARG A 104 -9.48 3.80 -8.59
C ARG A 104 -9.73 2.59 -7.70
N GLU A 105 -10.57 1.68 -8.18
CA GLU A 105 -10.78 0.38 -7.55
C GLU A 105 -10.14 -0.73 -8.39
N ILE A 106 -9.49 -1.66 -7.71
CA ILE A 106 -8.88 -2.84 -8.30
C ILE A 106 -9.68 -4.06 -7.86
N LYS A 107 -10.30 -4.75 -8.82
CA LYS A 107 -11.01 -6.01 -8.60
C LYS A 107 -10.06 -7.18 -8.77
N VAL A 108 -9.99 -8.05 -7.77
CA VAL A 108 -9.20 -9.30 -7.76
C VAL A 108 -10.14 -10.44 -7.39
N GLY A 109 -10.66 -11.15 -8.39
CA GLY A 109 -11.78 -12.06 -8.19
C GLY A 109 -12.99 -11.32 -7.62
N ASN A 110 -13.50 -11.77 -6.48
CA ASN A 110 -14.63 -11.14 -5.77
C ASN A 110 -14.19 -10.04 -4.79
N ALA A 111 -12.88 -9.88 -4.55
CA ALA A 111 -12.36 -8.86 -3.66
C ALA A 111 -12.16 -7.54 -4.40
N VAL A 112 -12.42 -6.43 -3.70
CA VAL A 112 -12.19 -5.06 -4.21
C VAL A 112 -11.21 -4.36 -3.28
N VAL A 113 -10.17 -3.76 -3.85
CA VAL A 113 -9.23 -2.89 -3.12
C VAL A 113 -9.34 -1.48 -3.69
N ARG A 114 -9.53 -0.49 -2.82
CA ARG A 114 -9.64 0.91 -3.21
C ARG A 114 -8.30 1.61 -3.09
N LEU A 115 -7.89 2.30 -4.14
CA LEU A 115 -6.77 3.22 -4.13
C LEU A 115 -7.30 4.65 -4.15
N ARG A 116 -6.83 5.50 -3.24
CA ARG A 116 -7.19 6.91 -3.16
C ARG A 116 -5.96 7.78 -3.39
N HIS A 117 -6.04 8.65 -4.37
CA HIS A 117 -4.97 9.59 -4.67
C HIS A 117 -4.71 10.53 -3.48
N VAL A 118 -3.44 10.77 -3.18
CA VAL A 118 -2.99 11.80 -2.24
C VAL A 118 -1.72 12.49 -2.76
N SER A 119 -1.43 13.68 -2.23
CA SER A 119 -0.19 14.39 -2.56
C SER A 119 1.06 13.62 -2.15
N LYS A 120 2.18 13.86 -2.85
CA LYS A 120 3.48 13.25 -2.53
C LYS A 120 3.93 13.55 -1.10
N ASP A 121 3.60 14.72 -0.58
CA ASP A 121 3.88 15.12 0.81
C ASP A 121 3.24 14.16 1.84
N ARG A 122 2.13 13.47 1.49
CA ARG A 122 1.49 12.47 2.36
C ARG A 122 2.08 11.06 2.22
N LEU A 123 2.93 10.82 1.22
CA LEU A 123 3.50 9.51 0.90
C LEU A 123 5.00 9.42 1.22
N GLN A 124 5.55 10.40 1.93
CA GLN A 124 6.93 10.36 2.39
C GLN A 124 7.15 9.13 3.28
N HIS A 125 8.26 8.43 3.06
CA HIS A 125 8.60 7.18 3.75
C HIS A 125 7.48 6.12 3.74
N ALA A 126 6.69 6.04 2.67
CA ALA A 126 5.66 5.03 2.53
C ALA A 126 6.21 3.61 2.75
N GLY A 127 5.44 2.77 3.44
CA GLY A 127 5.84 1.40 3.81
C GLY A 127 6.70 1.28 5.09
N THR A 128 7.12 2.38 5.72
CA THR A 128 7.87 2.36 7.00
C THR A 128 7.03 2.88 8.16
N THR A 129 7.50 2.67 9.40
CA THR A 129 6.87 3.22 10.63
C THR A 129 6.73 4.73 10.58
N VAL A 130 7.73 5.44 10.03
CA VAL A 130 7.70 6.90 9.82
C VAL A 130 6.54 7.29 8.90
N GLY A 131 6.38 6.58 7.77
CA GLY A 131 5.26 6.82 6.87
C GLY A 131 3.92 6.53 7.53
N VAL A 132 3.83 5.51 8.41
CA VAL A 132 2.61 5.19 9.16
C VAL A 132 2.26 6.33 10.12
N ALA A 133 3.22 6.81 10.90
CA ALA A 133 3.05 7.96 11.80
C ALA A 133 2.62 9.22 11.05
N LEU A 134 3.28 9.54 9.93
CA LEU A 134 2.91 10.69 9.09
C LEU A 134 1.48 10.57 8.56
N THR A 135 1.11 9.37 8.09
CA THR A 135 -0.25 9.11 7.58
C THR A 135 -1.30 9.24 8.68
N ALA A 136 -0.99 8.78 9.90
CA ALA A 136 -1.86 8.92 11.06
C ALA A 136 -2.07 10.39 11.42
N LEU A 137 -1.00 11.20 11.47
CA LEU A 137 -1.10 12.66 11.71
C LEU A 137 -2.03 13.34 10.70
N TYR A 138 -1.87 13.05 9.40
CA TYR A 138 -2.76 13.59 8.36
C TYR A 138 -4.21 13.14 8.49
N TYR A 139 -4.45 11.94 9.01
CA TYR A 139 -5.79 11.38 9.14
C TYR A 139 -6.54 11.91 10.36
N ILE A 140 -5.85 12.07 11.49
CA ILE A 140 -6.42 12.62 12.73
C ILE A 140 -6.78 14.10 12.54
N GLY A 141 -5.94 14.84 11.81
CA GLY A 141 -6.16 16.26 11.57
C GLY A 141 -5.85 17.12 12.80
N LYS A 142 -5.99 18.44 12.65
CA LYS A 142 -5.61 19.42 13.69
C LYS A 142 -6.47 19.30 14.95
N GLU A 143 -7.77 19.06 14.79
CA GLU A 143 -8.74 19.05 15.89
C GLU A 143 -8.63 17.80 16.76
N GLY A 144 -8.27 16.66 16.17
CA GLY A 144 -8.12 15.39 16.91
C GLY A 144 -6.74 15.22 17.57
N LEU A 145 -5.82 16.15 17.37
CA LEU A 145 -4.43 16.01 17.79
C LEU A 145 -4.21 16.49 19.23
N SER A 146 -4.56 15.67 20.21
CA SER A 146 -4.28 15.92 21.63
C SER A 146 -2.86 15.52 22.03
N ALA A 147 -2.35 16.05 23.16
CA ALA A 147 -1.01 15.71 23.66
C ALA A 147 -0.80 14.20 23.84
N ASN A 148 -1.80 13.50 24.38
CA ASN A 148 -1.77 12.03 24.53
C ASN A 148 -1.65 11.30 23.19
N VAL A 149 -2.37 11.77 22.16
CA VAL A 149 -2.29 11.19 20.81
C VAL A 149 -0.89 11.38 20.24
N VAL A 150 -0.31 12.57 20.36
CA VAL A 150 1.04 12.85 19.87
C VAL A 150 2.07 12.00 20.62
N SER A 151 1.97 11.92 21.95
CA SER A 151 2.85 11.10 22.78
C SER A 151 2.84 9.63 22.35
N LYS A 152 1.65 9.03 22.12
CA LYS A 152 1.52 7.66 21.60
C LYS A 152 2.18 7.47 20.23
N ILE A 153 2.04 8.44 19.33
CA ILE A 153 2.67 8.38 18.00
C ILE A 153 4.18 8.43 18.13
N VAL A 154 4.70 9.32 18.98
CA VAL A 154 6.14 9.49 19.21
C VAL A 154 6.75 8.27 19.90
N SER A 155 6.07 7.69 20.90
CA SER A 155 6.53 6.50 21.61
C SER A 155 6.61 5.25 20.73
N ALA A 156 5.88 5.23 19.60
CA ALA A 156 5.93 4.15 18.64
C ALA A 156 7.13 4.24 17.68
N LEU A 157 7.94 5.29 17.77
CA LEU A 157 9.08 5.56 16.89
C LEU A 157 10.38 5.52 17.70
N SER A 158 11.44 4.98 17.10
CA SER A 158 12.80 5.17 17.59
C SER A 158 13.26 6.63 17.43
N GLY A 159 14.33 7.03 18.14
CA GLY A 159 14.89 8.39 18.01
C GLY A 159 15.25 8.76 16.56
N GLU A 160 15.83 7.82 15.80
CA GLU A 160 16.13 8.02 14.38
C GLU A 160 14.87 8.20 13.52
N GLU A 161 13.84 7.40 13.78
CA GLU A 161 12.56 7.48 13.07
C GLU A 161 11.84 8.79 13.38
N LEU A 162 11.91 9.26 14.63
CA LEU A 162 11.36 10.55 15.02
C LEU A 162 12.08 11.71 14.31
N MET A 163 13.40 11.65 14.18
CA MET A 163 14.17 12.65 13.43
C MET A 163 13.79 12.64 11.94
N LYS A 164 13.64 11.45 11.33
CA LYS A 164 13.14 11.30 9.96
C LYS A 164 11.72 11.87 9.81
N LEU A 165 10.83 11.62 10.78
CA LEU A 165 9.49 12.18 10.78
C LEU A 165 9.51 13.71 10.83
N ARG A 166 10.32 14.31 11.71
CA ARG A 166 10.46 15.77 11.85
C ARG A 166 11.02 16.43 10.58
N ALA A 167 11.89 15.74 9.84
CA ALA A 167 12.42 16.20 8.57
C ALA A 167 11.39 16.15 7.41
N CYS A 168 10.27 15.44 7.57
CA CYS A 168 9.24 15.36 6.54
C CYS A 168 8.59 16.72 6.27
N LYS A 169 8.18 16.94 5.02
CA LYS A 169 7.36 18.09 4.64
C LYS A 169 5.92 17.90 5.14
N MET A 170 5.48 18.78 6.04
CA MET A 170 4.16 18.72 6.63
C MET A 170 3.66 20.12 7.05
N PRO A 171 2.34 20.31 7.24
CA PRO A 171 1.79 21.57 7.73
C PRO A 171 2.34 22.00 9.08
N GLU A 172 2.34 23.31 9.32
CA GLU A 172 2.94 23.89 10.52
C GLU A 172 2.31 23.39 11.83
N TRP A 173 1.00 23.13 11.83
CA TRP A 173 0.31 22.60 13.00
C TRP A 173 0.82 21.21 13.41
N MET A 174 1.25 20.36 12.47
CA MET A 174 1.86 19.06 12.79
C MET A 174 3.27 19.23 13.35
N ARG A 175 4.07 20.13 12.75
CA ARG A 175 5.43 20.42 13.20
C ARG A 175 5.43 20.96 14.63
N SER A 176 4.52 21.89 14.90
CA SER A 176 4.32 22.46 16.22
C SER A 176 3.98 21.35 17.24
N ALA A 177 3.02 20.48 16.92
CA ALA A 177 2.64 19.37 17.81
C ALA A 177 3.79 18.40 18.13
N LEU A 178 4.58 18.02 17.12
CA LEU A 178 5.75 17.14 17.30
C LEU A 178 6.90 17.80 18.08
N ARG A 179 6.97 19.14 18.09
CA ARG A 179 7.94 19.90 18.90
C ARG A 179 7.56 19.93 20.37
N PHE A 180 6.27 20.08 20.69
CA PHE A 180 5.80 20.13 22.08
C PHE A 180 5.96 18.78 22.80
N ALA A 181 5.71 17.66 22.12
CA ALA A 181 5.91 16.33 22.68
C ALA A 181 7.37 16.00 23.03
N ALA A 182 8.35 16.75 22.51
CA ALA A 182 9.77 16.58 22.87
C ALA A 182 10.07 17.05 24.30
N LYS A 183 9.35 18.07 24.77
CA LYS A 183 9.60 18.73 26.06
C LYS A 183 9.04 17.96 27.26
N GLU A 184 8.23 16.94 27.03
CA GLU A 184 7.64 16.08 28.07
C GLU A 184 8.40 14.76 28.26
N ILE A 185 9.39 14.46 27.39
CA ILE A 185 10.17 13.22 27.41
C ILE A 185 11.61 13.47 27.92
N GLU A 186 12.07 14.72 27.94
CA GLU A 186 13.23 15.19 28.72
C GLU A 186 12.84 15.51 30.16
#